data_AF-A0A839A7Q3-F1
#
_entry.id   AF-A0A839A7Q3-F1
#
_cell.length_a   1.000
_cell.length_b   1.000
_cell.length_c   1.000
_cell.angle_alpha   90.00
_cell.angle_beta   90.00
_cell.angle_gamma   90.00
#
_symmetry.space_group_name_H-M   'P 1'
#
loop_
_entity.id
_entity.type
_entity.pdbx_description
1 polymer ?
#
loop_
_entity_poly.entity_id
_entity_poly.type
_entity_poly.pdbx_seq_one_letter_code
_entity_poly.pdbx_strand_id
1 'polypeptide(L)' 'MNTHYDNYHDEWVEKAADYPTKALLVAAMNLLREQEKRIENHKGKLDGASWSPENWNE' A
#
# COMPACT_ATOMS: atom_id res chain seq x y z
N MET A 1 -6.85 4.47 -4.23
CA MET A 1 -6.69 3.20 -3.49
C MET A 1 -6.90 2.08 -4.49
N ASN A 2 -5.99 1.10 -4.55
CA ASN A 2 -6.04 0.05 -5.57
C ASN A 2 -7.17 -0.93 -5.26
N THR A 3 -8.36 -0.63 -5.78
CA THR A 3 -9.63 -1.33 -5.50
C THR A 3 -9.63 -2.81 -5.89
N HIS A 4 -8.62 -3.26 -6.63
CA HIS A 4 -8.52 -4.64 -7.07
C HIS A 4 -8.37 -5.62 -5.89
N TYR A 5 -7.51 -5.32 -4.91
CA TYR A 5 -7.22 -6.24 -3.82
C TYR A 5 -8.23 -6.19 -2.67
N ASP A 6 -8.93 -5.06 -2.50
CA ASP A 6 -9.94 -4.92 -1.46
C ASP A 6 -11.09 -5.91 -1.66
N ASN A 7 -11.56 -6.09 -2.90
CA ASN A 7 -12.63 -7.05 -3.21
C ASN A 7 -12.22 -8.50 -2.94
N TYR A 8 -10.98 -8.88 -3.27
CA TYR A 8 -10.49 -10.24 -3.01
C TYR A 8 -10.23 -10.50 -1.53
N HIS A 9 -9.79 -9.49 -0.78
CA HIS A 9 -9.56 -9.63 0.66
C HIS A 9 -10.83 -10.01 1.39
N ASP A 10 -11.93 -9.33 1.11
CA ASP A 10 -13.19 -9.59 1.81
C ASP A 10 -13.70 -11.00 1.49
N GLU A 11 -13.62 -11.41 0.22
CA GLU A 11 -13.94 -12.77 -0.21
C GLU A 11 -13.07 -13.83 0.49
N TRP A 12 -11.75 -13.60 0.60
CA TRP A 12 -10.83 -14.55 1.22
C TRP A 12 -10.98 -14.63 2.74
N VAL A 13 -11.27 -13.50 3.40
CA VAL A 13 -11.52 -13.46 4.84
C VAL A 13 -12.83 -14.18 5.17
N GLU A 14 -13.86 -14.03 4.35
CA GLU A 14 -15.12 -14.79 4.49
C GLU A 14 -14.90 -16.29 4.32
N LYS A 15 -14.08 -16.70 3.35
CA LYS A 15 -13.79 -18.12 3.05
C LYS A 15 -12.80 -18.79 4.00
N ALA A 16 -12.02 -18.03 4.78
CA ALA A 16 -11.01 -18.57 5.66
C ALA A 16 -11.63 -19.42 6.79
N ALA A 17 -11.18 -20.67 6.90
CA ALA A 17 -11.76 -21.66 7.81
C ALA A 17 -11.39 -21.42 9.28
N ASP A 18 -10.20 -20.86 9.54
CA ASP A 18 -9.68 -20.67 10.89
C ASP A 18 -9.29 -19.21 11.18
N TYR A 19 -9.26 -18.91 12.48
CA TYR A 19 -8.93 -17.58 12.98
C TYR A 19 -7.50 -17.13 12.61
N PRO A 20 -6.45 -17.97 12.74
CA PRO A 20 -5.10 -17.60 12.30
C PRO A 20 -5.03 -17.15 10.84
N THR A 21 -5.73 -17.84 9.94
CA THR A 21 -5.77 -17.50 8.52
C THR A 21 -6.45 -16.16 8.29
N LYS A 22 -7.58 -15.90 8.98
CA LYS A 22 -8.24 -14.58 8.93
C LYS A 22 -7.31 -13.47 9.42
N ALA A 23 -6.64 -13.68 10.55
CA ALA A 23 -5.73 -12.71 11.13
C ALA A 23 -4.56 -12.39 10.18
N LEU A 24 -4.02 -13.42 9.52
CA LEU A 24 -2.95 -13.25 8.52
C LEU A 24 -3.41 -12.42 7.32
N LEU A 25 -4.59 -12.73 6.76
CA LEU A 25 -5.16 -11.99 5.62
C LEU A 25 -5.38 -10.51 5.95
N VAL A 26 -5.94 -10.22 7.12
CA VAL A 26 -6.16 -8.85 7.60
C VAL A 26 -4.82 -8.12 7.80
N ALA A 27 -3.84 -8.77 8.43
CA ALA A 27 -2.51 -8.19 8.63
C ALA A 27 -1.80 -7.89 7.31
N ALA A 28 -1.88 -8.82 6.35
CA ALA A 28 -1.30 -8.65 5.02
C ALA A 28 -1.94 -7.49 4.25
N MET A 29 -3.26 -7.35 4.30
CA MET A 29 -3.96 -6.22 3.66
C MET A 29 -3.60 -4.88 4.32
N ASN A 30 -3.50 -4.84 5.65
CA ASN A 30 -3.06 -3.63 6.35
C ASN A 30 -1.63 -3.23 5.95
N LEU A 31 -0.72 -4.21 5.84
CA LEU A 31 0.63 -3.96 5.36
C LEU A 31 0.64 -3.42 3.93
N LEU A 32 -0.12 -4.04 3.02
CA LEU A 32 -0.21 -3.62 1.63
C LEU A 32 -0.66 -2.16 1.50
N ARG A 33 -1.75 -1.79 2.18
CA ARG A 33 -2.29 -0.42 2.19
C ARG A 33 -1.27 0.59 2.71
N GLU A 34 -0.49 0.22 3.71
CA GLU A 34 0.59 1.06 4.22
C GLU A 34 1.73 1.21 3.22
N GLN A 35 2.11 0.14 2.50
CA GLN A 35 3.10 0.23 1.43
C GLN A 35 2.63 1.14 0.28
N GLU A 36 1.35 1.09 -0.09
CA GLU A 36 0.80 1.98 -1.13
C GLU A 36 0.95 3.45 -0.74
N LYS A 37 0.59 3.80 0.51
CA LYS A 37 0.78 5.16 1.04
C LYS A 37 2.24 5.58 1.02
N ARG A 38 3.15 4.68 1.39
CA ARG A 38 4.60 4.96 1.36
C ARG A 38 5.09 5.23 -0.05
N ILE A 39 4.65 4.45 -1.03
CA ILE A 39 5.01 4.64 -2.44
C ILE A 39 4.50 5.99 -2.93
N GLU A 40 3.25 6.35 -2.64
CA GLU A 40 2.67 7.65 -3.00
C GLU A 40 3.46 8.82 -2.38
N ASN A 41 3.79 8.71 -1.09
CA ASN A 41 4.62 9.71 -0.41
C ASN A 41 6.02 9.84 -1.02
N HIS A 42 6.65 8.72 -1.40
CA HIS A 42 7.97 8.75 -2.04
C HIS A 42 7.90 9.37 -3.44
N LYS A 43 6.84 9.07 -4.21
CA LYS A 43 6.61 9.73 -5.51
C LYS A 43 6.48 11.23 -5.35
N GLY A 44 5.65 11.70 -4.41
CA GLY A 44 5.51 13.14 -4.14
C GLY A 44 6.82 13.82 -3.71
N LYS A 45 7.67 13.13 -2.93
CA LYS A 45 9.00 13.63 -2.57
C LYS A 45 9.95 13.69 -3.77
N LEU A 46 9.95 12.66 -4.61
CA LEU A 46 10.77 12.62 -5.83
C LEU A 46 10.34 13.73 -6.79
N ASP A 47 9.04 13.95 -6.96
CA ASP A 47 8.50 15.05 -7.76
C ASP A 47 8.96 16.39 -7.17
N GLY A 48 8.73 16.62 -5.87
CA GLY A 48 9.15 17.86 -5.20
C GLY A 48 10.66 18.13 -5.32
N ALA A 49 11.49 17.10 -5.18
CA ALA A 49 12.94 17.21 -5.36
C ALA A 49 13.33 17.49 -6.81
N SER A 50 12.62 16.88 -7.77
CA SER A 50 12.80 17.11 -9.21
C SER A 50 12.39 18.50 -9.64
N TRP A 51 11.54 19.19 -8.88
CA TRP A 51 11.13 20.58 -9.11
C TRP A 51 11.92 21.60 -8.27
N SER A 52 12.96 21.18 -7.53
CA SER A 52 13.82 22.10 -6.77
C SER A 52 15.02 22.54 -7.63
N PRO A 53 15.09 23.81 -8.09
CA PRO A 53 16.17 24.28 -8.96
C PRO A 53 17.56 24.21 -8.31
N GLU A 54 17.61 24.18 -6.99
CA GLU A 54 18.83 24.03 -6.20
C GLU A 54 19.50 22.66 -6.40
N ASN A 55 18.73 21.62 -6.76
CA ASN A 55 19.22 20.27 -7.01
C ASN A 55 19.54 20.01 -8.50
N TRP A 56 19.38 20.99 -9.39
CA TRP A 56 19.55 20.82 -10.84
C TRP A 56 20.98 21.09 -11.35
N ASN A 57 21.84 21.66 -10.51
CA ASN A 57 23.19 22.09 -10.87
C ASN A 57 24.31 21.27 -10.20
N GLU A 58 23.96 20.15 -9.55
CA GLU A 58 24.92 19.07 -9.23
C GLU A 58 25.01 18.09 -10.41
#